data_AF-A0AAW9A612-F1
#
_entry.id   AF-A0AAW9A612-F1
#
_cell.length_a   1.000
_cell.length_b   1.000
_cell.length_c   1.000
_cell.angle_alpha   90.00
_cell.angle_beta   90.00
_cell.angle_gamma   90.00
#
_symmetry.space_group_name_H-M   'P 1'
#
loop_
_entity.id
_entity.type
_entity.pdbx_description
1 polymer ?
#
loop_
_entity_poly.entity_id
_entity_poly.type
_entity_poly.pdbx_seq_one_letter_code
_entity_poly.pdbx_strand_id
1 'polypeptide(L)'
;MESAGILAGPILRREDTESVTIRVAADRPVEVDSTIYYLDNFFPLRTTTTSKTIKAGHRLFIHLLQVHGQFPTDTLLGYDLLFRNGKRIYNLATLGLNPKNEYSIPYDGLPYSTFFIPASATPTFLYASCRNFIERG
;
A
#
# COMPACT_ATOMS: atom_id res chain seq x y z
N MET A 1 -21.34 0.84 0.62
CA MET A 1 -20.14 1.37 1.31
C MET A 1 -19.46 2.32 0.32
N GLU A 2 -19.34 3.61 0.63
CA GLU A 2 -18.57 4.52 -0.24
C GLU A 2 -17.11 4.04 -0.19
N SER A 3 -16.69 3.25 -1.19
CA SER A 3 -15.26 3.02 -1.40
C SER A 3 -14.61 4.39 -1.54
N ALA A 4 -13.41 4.62 -1.00
CA ALA A 4 -12.67 5.88 -1.16
C ALA A 4 -12.36 6.28 -2.61
N GLY A 5 -12.98 5.62 -3.58
CA GLY A 5 -12.65 5.73 -4.97
C GLY A 5 -11.51 4.82 -5.36
N ILE A 6 -10.98 3.95 -4.50
CA ILE A 6 -9.88 3.06 -4.89
C ILE A 6 -10.37 2.07 -5.95
N LEU A 7 -9.85 2.24 -7.17
CA LEU A 7 -10.18 1.44 -8.33
C LEU A 7 -9.29 0.20 -8.43
N ALA A 8 -8.00 0.33 -8.11
CA ALA A 8 -7.02 -0.75 -8.19
C ALA A 8 -5.81 -0.53 -7.28
N GLY A 9 -5.12 -1.62 -6.96
CA GLY A 9 -3.97 -1.65 -6.05
C GLY A 9 -4.37 -1.72 -4.56
N PRO A 10 -3.41 -1.48 -3.64
CA PRO A 10 -2.04 -1.04 -3.92
C PRO A 10 -1.14 -2.12 -4.54
N ILE A 11 -0.17 -1.70 -5.35
CA ILE A 11 0.88 -2.57 -5.89
C ILE A 11 2.22 -2.03 -5.42
N LEU A 12 2.94 -2.82 -4.64
CA LEU A 12 4.29 -2.50 -4.20
C LEU A 12 5.30 -3.11 -5.17
N ARG A 13 6.10 -2.24 -5.77
CA ARG A 13 7.27 -2.59 -6.56
C ARG A 13 8.49 -2.15 -5.77
N ARG A 14 9.32 -3.12 -5.39
CA ARG A 14 10.55 -2.85 -4.67
C ARG A 14 11.57 -2.20 -5.59
N GLU A 15 12.31 -1.21 -5.07
CA GLU A 15 13.44 -0.62 -5.79
C GLU A 15 14.79 -0.98 -5.14
N ASP A 16 14.92 -1.09 -3.82
CA ASP A 16 16.05 -1.74 -3.11
C ASP A 16 15.86 -1.61 -1.58
N THR A 17 16.92 -1.46 -0.78
CA THR A 17 16.89 -1.18 0.67
C THR A 17 16.73 0.31 0.99
N GLU A 18 16.83 1.20 0.01
CA GLU A 18 16.74 2.65 0.18
C GLU A 18 15.38 3.21 -0.26
N SER A 19 14.72 2.52 -1.21
CA SER A 19 13.41 2.95 -1.68
C SER A 19 12.47 1.81 -2.09
N VAL A 20 11.17 2.05 -1.92
CA VAL A 20 10.11 1.22 -2.48
C VAL A 20 9.08 2.10 -3.19
N THR A 21 8.53 1.59 -4.29
CA THR A 21 7.51 2.26 -5.09
C THR A 21 6.15 1.61 -4.84
N ILE A 22 5.15 2.39 -4.44
CA ILE A 22 3.77 1.93 -4.26
C ILE A 22 2.88 2.61 -5.30
N ARG A 23 2.02 1.84 -5.96
CA ARG A 23 1.07 2.33 -6.95
C ARG A 23 -0.36 2.07 -6.51
N VAL A 24 -1.23 3.06 -6.61
CA VAL A 24 -2.66 2.92 -6.32
C VAL A 24 -3.47 3.80 -7.27
N ALA A 25 -4.63 3.31 -7.70
CA ALA A 25 -5.53 4.04 -8.59
C ALA A 25 -6.80 4.45 -7.85
N ALA A 26 -7.21 5.71 -8.01
CA ALA A 26 -8.42 6.27 -7.43
C ALA A 26 -9.35 6.87 -8.51
N ASP A 27 -10.65 6.94 -8.23
CA ASP A 27 -11.68 7.45 -9.14
C ASP A 27 -11.87 8.97 -9.08
N ARG A 28 -11.16 9.61 -8.15
CA ARG A 28 -11.23 11.03 -7.79
C ARG A 28 -9.86 11.53 -7.33
N PRO A 29 -9.60 12.85 -7.37
CA PRO A 29 -8.35 13.38 -6.85
C PRO A 29 -8.29 13.24 -5.34
N VAL A 30 -7.23 12.59 -4.85
CA VAL A 30 -6.88 12.48 -3.43
C VAL A 30 -5.37 12.67 -3.29
N GLU A 31 -4.93 13.18 -2.15
CA GLU A 31 -3.51 13.08 -1.78
C GLU A 31 -3.28 11.71 -1.17
N VAL A 32 -2.14 11.09 -1.49
CA VAL A 32 -1.79 9.76 -0.98
C VAL A 32 -0.41 9.79 -0.37
N ASP A 33 -0.31 9.29 0.85
CA ASP A 33 0.91 9.09 1.63
C ASP A 33 1.01 7.63 2.09
N SER A 34 2.15 7.24 2.63
CA SER A 34 2.43 5.90 3.11
C SER A 34 3.06 5.90 4.50
N THR A 35 2.89 4.81 5.22
CA THR A 35 3.67 4.53 6.43
C THR A 35 4.10 3.08 6.41
N ILE A 36 5.36 2.83 6.76
CA ILE A 36 5.97 1.51 6.82
C ILE A 36 6.19 1.15 8.29
N TYR A 37 5.95 -0.12 8.66
CA TYR A 37 6.00 -0.60 10.03
C TYR A 37 6.84 -1.88 10.13
N TYR A 38 7.50 -2.05 11.26
CA TYR A 38 7.92 -3.36 11.74
C TYR A 38 6.68 -4.15 12.20
N LEU A 39 6.52 -5.41 11.76
CA LEU A 39 5.32 -6.19 12.09
C LEU A 39 5.33 -6.83 13.47
N ASP A 40 6.50 -7.04 14.07
CA ASP A 40 6.67 -7.62 15.39
C ASP A 40 6.20 -6.67 16.50
N ASN A 41 6.40 -5.36 16.31
CA ASN A 41 6.18 -4.35 17.35
C ASN A 41 5.34 -3.15 16.87
N PHE A 42 4.96 -3.10 15.59
CA PHE A 42 4.17 -2.03 14.97
C PHE A 42 4.80 -0.63 15.06
N PHE A 43 6.10 -0.53 15.32
CA PHE A 43 6.79 0.75 15.27
C PHE A 43 6.96 1.22 13.82
N PRO A 44 6.62 2.49 13.52
CA PRO A 44 6.81 3.05 12.18
C PRO A 44 8.30 3.22 11.89
N LEU A 45 8.72 2.89 10.68
CA LEU A 45 10.02 3.26 10.16
C LEU A 45 10.02 4.75 9.83
N ARG A 46 11.19 5.38 10.01
CA ARG A 46 11.38 6.76 9.57
C ARG A 46 11.54 6.77 8.05
N THR A 47 10.49 7.18 7.36
CA THR A 47 10.45 7.28 5.90
C THR A 47 10.01 8.66 5.44
N THR A 48 10.32 9.00 4.19
CA THR A 48 9.74 10.14 3.48
C THR A 48 9.06 9.65 2.21
N THR A 49 7.88 10.20 1.92
CA THR A 49 7.11 9.83 0.73
C THR A 49 7.13 10.97 -0.27
N THR A 50 7.54 10.69 -1.50
CA THR A 50 7.29 11.55 -2.65
C THR A 50 6.14 10.98 -3.46
N SER A 51 5.10 11.77 -3.70
CA SER A 51 3.91 11.31 -4.41
C SER A 51 3.73 12.05 -5.72
N LYS A 52 3.54 11.30 -6.82
CA LYS A 52 3.20 11.82 -8.14
C LYS A 52 1.85 11.27 -8.57
N THR A 53 0.97 12.14 -9.02
CA THR A 53 -0.34 11.76 -9.54
C THR A 53 -0.42 11.96 -11.04
N ILE A 54 -0.88 10.94 -11.76
CA ILE A 54 -1.18 10.99 -13.19
C ILE A 54 -2.69 10.87 -13.36
N LYS A 55 -3.33 11.88 -13.94
CA LYS A 55 -4.74 11.82 -14.32
C LYS A 55 -4.86 11.16 -15.69
N ALA A 56 -5.50 10.00 -15.76
CA ALA A 56 -5.72 9.24 -16.99
C ALA A 56 -7.22 9.20 -17.33
N GLY A 57 -7.71 10.23 -18.01
CA GLY A 57 -9.15 10.38 -18.29
C GLY A 57 -9.90 11.15 -17.19
N HIS A 58 -11.22 11.04 -17.16
CA HIS A 58 -12.06 11.89 -16.29
C HIS A 58 -12.06 11.46 -14.82
N ARG A 59 -12.02 10.15 -14.57
CA ARG A 59 -12.24 9.54 -13.25
C ARG A 59 -11.19 8.48 -12.92
N LEU A 60 -9.95 8.68 -13.34
CA LEU A 60 -8.85 7.78 -13.00
C LEU A 60 -7.61 8.61 -12.69
N PHE A 61 -7.15 8.46 -11.45
CA PHE A 61 -6.01 9.13 -10.87
C PHE A 61 -5.06 8.04 -10.39
N ILE A 62 -3.91 7.92 -11.03
CA ILE A 62 -2.90 6.92 -10.71
C ILE A 62 -1.85 7.62 -9.84
N HIS A 63 -1.70 7.17 -8.60
CA HIS A 63 -0.74 7.68 -7.65
C HIS A 63 0.49 6.76 -7.64
N LEU A 64 1.67 7.34 -7.87
CA LEU A 64 2.98 6.71 -7.69
C LEU A 64 3.61 7.33 -6.45
N LEU A 65 3.73 6.54 -5.40
CA LEU A 65 4.41 6.90 -4.16
C LEU A 65 5.81 6.28 -4.21
N GLN A 66 6.84 7.11 -4.07
CA GLN A 66 8.20 6.65 -3.83
C GLN A 66 8.53 6.91 -2.36
N VAL A 67 8.72 5.83 -1.62
CA VAL A 67 8.93 5.84 -0.19
C VAL A 67 10.41 5.60 0.06
N HIS A 68 11.09 6.61 0.58
CA HIS A 68 12.52 6.57 0.87
C HIS A 68 12.73 6.28 2.35
N GLY A 69 13.73 5.46 2.65
CA GLY A 69 14.06 5.07 4.01
C GLY A 69 15.33 4.22 4.07
N GLN A 70 15.49 3.53 5.19
CA GLN A 70 16.47 2.46 5.34
C GLN A 70 15.69 1.21 5.73
N PHE A 71 15.44 0.35 4.74
CA PHE A 71 14.64 -0.85 4.92
C PHE A 71 15.55 -2.03 5.25
N PRO A 72 15.30 -2.73 6.37
CA PRO A 72 16.08 -3.91 6.71
C PRO A 72 15.84 -5.02 5.69
N THR A 73 16.87 -5.81 5.48
CA THR A 73 16.76 -7.07 4.73
C THR A 73 16.30 -8.19 5.65
N ASP A 74 15.80 -9.26 5.06
CA ASP A 74 15.38 -10.48 5.74
C ASP A 74 14.38 -10.27 6.89
N THR A 75 13.58 -9.20 6.81
CA THR A 75 12.51 -8.91 7.76
C THR A 75 11.22 -8.52 7.03
N LEU A 76 10.11 -9.06 7.52
CA LEU A 76 8.78 -8.80 6.97
C LEU A 76 8.26 -7.47 7.51
N LEU A 77 8.01 -6.53 6.61
CA LEU A 77 7.55 -5.18 6.92
C LEU A 77 6.07 -5.04 6.54
N GLY A 78 5.34 -4.25 7.33
CA GLY A 78 3.97 -3.85 7.05
C GLY A 78 3.93 -2.47 6.40
N TYR A 79 2.91 -2.19 5.60
CA TYR A 79 2.63 -0.86 5.11
C TYR A 79 1.13 -0.54 5.14
N ASP A 80 0.83 0.73 5.30
CA ASP A 80 -0.51 1.31 5.14
C ASP A 80 -0.42 2.54 4.23
N LEU A 81 -1.55 2.89 3.62
CA LEU A 81 -1.68 4.06 2.78
C LEU A 81 -2.68 5.03 3.40
N LEU A 82 -2.34 6.31 3.42
CA LEU A 82 -3.22 7.38 3.88
C LEU A 82 -3.73 8.17 2.68
N PHE A 83 -5.04 8.22 2.52
CA PHE A 83 -5.75 8.95 1.47
C PHE A 83 -6.41 10.17 2.09
N ARG A 84 -6.00 11.37 1.65
CA ARG A 84 -6.58 12.63 2.11
C ARG A 84 -7.46 13.25 1.04
N ASN A 85 -8.69 13.57 1.42
CA ASN A 85 -9.64 14.33 0.62
C ASN A 85 -10.14 15.52 1.46
N GLY A 86 -9.51 16.68 1.27
CA GLY A 86 -9.72 17.85 2.12
C GLY A 86 -9.37 17.55 3.58
N LYS A 87 -10.36 17.68 4.48
CA LYS A 87 -10.17 17.41 5.92
C LYS A 87 -10.31 15.94 6.31
N ARG A 88 -10.80 15.08 5.41
CA ARG A 88 -11.01 13.66 5.71
C ARG A 88 -9.75 12.88 5.35
N ILE A 89 -9.34 12.00 6.26
CA ILE A 89 -8.23 11.06 6.08
C ILE A 89 -8.82 9.65 6.18
N TYR A 90 -8.47 8.82 5.21
CA TYR A 90 -8.81 7.41 5.19
C TYR A 90 -7.51 6.61 5.11
N ASN A 91 -7.48 5.44 5.73
CA ASN A 91 -6.47 4.43 5.47
C ASN A 91 -7.09 3.14 4.94
N LEU A 92 -6.28 2.15 4.55
CA LEU A 92 -6.80 0.89 4.00
C LEU A 92 -7.86 0.25 4.93
N ALA A 93 -7.61 0.29 6.25
CA ALA A 93 -8.55 -0.28 7.21
C ALA A 93 -9.91 0.44 7.25
N THR A 94 -9.92 1.78 7.30
CA THR A 94 -11.17 2.58 7.28
C THR A 94 -11.94 2.44 5.97
N LEU A 95 -11.28 2.00 4.89
CA LEU A 95 -11.90 1.70 3.61
C LEU A 95 -12.49 0.29 3.53
N GLY A 96 -12.45 -0.45 4.63
CA GLY A 96 -12.91 -1.84 4.69
C GLY A 96 -11.96 -2.82 4.01
N LEU A 97 -10.71 -2.42 3.75
CA LEU A 97 -9.66 -3.27 3.15
C LEU A 97 -8.79 -3.93 4.25
N ASN A 98 -9.38 -4.15 5.42
CA ASN A 98 -8.72 -4.73 6.59
C ASN A 98 -8.79 -6.28 6.59
N PRO A 99 -8.02 -6.96 7.45
CA PRO A 99 -7.95 -8.44 7.51
C PRO A 99 -9.27 -9.16 7.81
N LYS A 100 -10.28 -8.45 8.31
CA LYS A 100 -11.56 -9.03 8.77
C LYS A 100 -12.72 -8.83 7.79
N ASN A 101 -12.44 -8.29 6.60
CA ASN A 101 -13.44 -7.97 5.60
C ASN A 101 -13.28 -8.85 4.36
N GLU A 102 -14.37 -9.12 3.64
CA GLU A 102 -14.37 -9.89 2.39
C GLU A 102 -13.51 -9.26 1.28
N TYR A 103 -13.21 -7.95 1.38
CA TYR A 103 -12.33 -7.23 0.46
C TYR A 103 -10.93 -6.99 1.04
N SER A 104 -10.47 -7.89 1.92
CA SER A 104 -9.16 -7.77 2.53
C SER A 104 -8.04 -7.71 1.49
N ILE A 105 -7.00 -6.96 1.84
CA ILE A 105 -5.76 -6.81 1.08
C ILE A 105 -4.57 -7.39 1.85
N PRO A 106 -4.46 -7.23 3.18
CA PRO A 106 -3.51 -8.01 3.96
C PRO A 106 -3.72 -9.51 3.80
N TYR A 107 -2.63 -10.29 3.88
CA TYR A 107 -2.73 -11.74 4.03
C TYR A 107 -3.38 -12.11 5.38
N ASP A 108 -4.03 -13.26 5.42
CA ASP A 108 -4.73 -13.75 6.61
C ASP A 108 -3.82 -13.75 7.85
N GLY A 109 -4.33 -13.20 8.95
CA GLY A 109 -3.61 -13.08 10.21
C GLY A 109 -2.63 -11.91 10.32
N LEU A 110 -2.39 -11.15 9.24
CA LEU A 110 -1.52 -9.97 9.27
C LEU A 110 -2.33 -8.67 9.38
N PRO A 111 -1.91 -7.70 10.20
CA PRO A 111 -2.67 -6.45 10.42
C PRO A 111 -2.53 -5.44 9.27
N TYR A 112 -1.48 -5.57 8.46
CA TYR A 112 -1.14 -4.66 7.37
C TYR A 112 -0.82 -5.44 6.10
N SER A 113 -0.85 -4.75 4.95
CA SER A 113 -0.24 -5.31 3.74
C SER A 113 1.26 -5.41 3.97
N THR A 114 1.91 -6.43 3.42
CA THR A 114 3.30 -6.74 3.79
C THR A 114 4.21 -6.86 2.59
N PHE A 115 5.50 -6.63 2.82
CA PHE A 115 6.56 -6.86 1.86
C PHE A 115 7.84 -7.29 2.57
N PHE A 116 8.75 -7.89 1.80
CA PHE A 116 9.99 -8.45 2.31
C PHE A 116 11.14 -8.15 1.34
N ILE A 117 12.33 -7.97 1.89
CA ILE A 117 13.53 -7.55 1.17
C ILE A 117 14.61 -8.61 1.39
N PRO A 118 14.83 -9.58 0.48
CA PRO A 118 15.95 -10.52 0.64
C PRO A 118 17.31 -9.82 0.63
N ALA A 119 18.24 -10.29 1.46
CA ALA A 119 19.61 -9.79 1.53
C ALA A 119 20.49 -10.19 0.34
N SER A 120 20.28 -11.38 -0.24
CA SER A 120 21.22 -12.00 -1.19
C SER A 120 20.65 -12.38 -2.56
N ALA A 121 19.37 -12.09 -2.82
CA ALA A 121 18.73 -12.37 -4.10
C ALA A 121 18.34 -11.08 -4.82
N THR A 122 18.53 -11.02 -6.14
CA THR A 122 17.79 -10.08 -7.00
C THR A 122 16.33 -10.55 -6.98
N PRO A 123 15.40 -9.86 -6.31
CA PRO A 123 14.05 -10.37 -6.17
C PRO A 123 13.36 -10.36 -7.53
N THR A 124 12.91 -11.53 -7.99
CA THR A 124 12.15 -11.71 -9.23
C THR A 124 10.63 -11.67 -9.02
N PHE A 125 10.19 -11.49 -7.77
CA PHE A 125 8.77 -11.43 -7.41
C PHE A 125 8.25 -9.98 -7.31
N LEU A 126 7.00 -9.78 -7.72
CA LEU A 126 6.25 -8.54 -7.57
C LEU A 126 5.29 -8.66 -6.38
N TYR A 127 5.25 -7.66 -5.51
CA TYR A 127 4.26 -7.60 -4.42
C TYR A 127 3.01 -6.87 -4.90
N ALA A 128 2.05 -7.62 -5.43
CA ALA A 128 0.74 -7.09 -5.75
C ALA A 128 -0.23 -7.38 -4.60
N SER A 129 -0.77 -6.32 -4.01
CA SER A 129 -1.80 -6.40 -2.99
C SER A 129 -3.15 -6.16 -3.67
N CYS A 130 -3.70 -7.22 -4.27
CA CYS A 130 -5.06 -7.20 -4.84
C CYS A 130 -6.09 -7.54 -3.77
N ARG A 131 -7.36 -7.14 -3.98
CA ARG A 131 -8.46 -7.62 -3.14
C ARG A 131 -8.50 -9.15 -3.23
N ASN A 132 -8.60 -9.83 -2.08
CA ASN A 132 -8.88 -11.25 -2.08
C ASN A 132 -10.21 -11.50 -2.80
N PHE A 133 -10.18 -12.26 -3.89
CA PHE A 133 -11.38 -12.70 -4.57
C PHE A 133 -11.89 -13.93 -3.84
N ILE A 134 -12.94 -13.79 -3.04
CA ILE A 134 -13.64 -14.94 -2.45
C ILE A 134 -14.70 -15.35 -3.47
N GLU A 135 -14.49 -16.47 -4.18
CA GLU A 135 -15.56 -17.13 -4.93
C GLU A 135 -16.67 -17.52 -3.94
N ARG A 136 -17.86 -16.94 -4.12
CA ARG A 136 -19.07 -17.47 -3.50
C ARG A 136 -19.64 -18.51 -4.46
N GLY A 137 -19.53 -19.79 -4.09
CA GLY A 137 -20.26 -20.89 -4.73
C GLY A 137 -21.75 -20.83 -4.45
#